data_AF-A0A7X7V7V6-F1
#
_entry.id   AF-A0A7X7V7V6-F1
#
_cell.length_a   1.000
_cell.length_b   1.000
_cell.length_c   1.000
_cell.angle_alpha   90.00
_cell.angle_beta   90.00
_cell.angle_gamma   90.00
#
_symmetry.space_group_name_H-M   'P 1'
#
loop_
_entity.id
_entity.type
_entity.pdbx_description
1 polymer ?
#
loop_
_entity_poly.entity_id
_entity_poly.type
_entity_poly.pdbx_seq_one_letter_code
_entity_poly.pdbx_strand_id
1 'polypeptide(L)'
;MAGATGAAFRARRAGGSAALKLLRAENMPVIVATCGRHLVEQRVLPYPEFVALVAEDLAELRDDGFVLPRTAQEYISDWIRDAILIRRATAAREETVELSPAAADAIGFIASLDQSRASVTSSRLANVTDLLAGLARDTDPDPAHRVEALRRDRDRIDQEIARVERHGYVPLDDSAAREKLAEVLRLADEVPRDFAKVADSLEQLNQSLREQIVNHDGQRGGVLAEVFSGVDVIESSEAGRSFNAFYRLLLDPELIEGFDTAVDAVLQRGFTSELPLADSAFLRQYLTTLQRESAQVRSTLTDLSRSLRRFVETQEYREHKRLADAISKAEQVAMAVLRELPATHPLGLGLDLTSMTLSSIGGWVLHNPADVRTSEQVTEHQTTPLDVEAMRELVRVTEIDFPELQRNVAATLAEQPTATVGDVLRRFPATQGLASIVGLLALALDHAVQAAGSETWVWRSVTTGAQKTVSAPRYLFGGIPADWSKR
;
A
#
# COMPACT_ATOMS: atom_id res chain seq x y z
N MET A 1 34.62 10.69 -9.76
CA MET A 1 35.12 10.20 -11.07
C MET A 1 34.35 10.86 -12.21
N ALA A 2 34.81 12.03 -12.66
CA ALA A 2 34.22 12.77 -13.78
C ALA A 2 35.10 12.58 -15.02
N GLY A 3 34.65 11.74 -15.95
CA GLY A 3 35.35 11.35 -17.18
C GLY A 3 34.56 10.26 -17.89
N ALA A 4 34.95 9.89 -19.11
CA ALA A 4 34.26 8.87 -19.93
C ALA A 4 34.05 7.54 -19.17
N THR A 5 35.03 7.14 -18.35
CA THR A 5 34.94 5.96 -17.48
C THR A 5 33.82 6.07 -16.44
N GLY A 6 33.65 7.24 -15.83
CA GLY A 6 32.57 7.50 -14.88
C GLY A 6 31.19 7.49 -15.55
N ALA A 7 31.10 8.01 -16.78
CA ALA A 7 29.87 7.91 -17.58
C ALA A 7 29.55 6.45 -17.96
N ALA A 8 30.55 5.66 -18.36
CA ALA A 8 30.39 4.25 -18.68
C ALA A 8 29.94 3.42 -17.46
N PHE A 9 30.48 3.70 -16.26
CA PHE A 9 30.01 3.02 -15.04
C PHE A 9 28.57 3.39 -14.67
N ARG A 10 28.16 4.65 -14.88
CA ARG A 10 26.75 5.06 -14.71
C ARG A 10 25.84 4.36 -15.71
N ALA A 11 26.23 4.29 -16.98
CA ALA A 11 25.49 3.56 -18.00
C ALA A 11 25.40 2.05 -17.71
N ARG A 12 26.49 1.44 -17.22
CA ARG A 12 26.50 0.03 -16.80
C ARG A 12 25.58 -0.23 -15.61
N ARG A 13 25.52 0.69 -14.65
CA ARG A 13 24.59 0.61 -13.51
C ARG A 13 23.15 0.78 -13.96
N ALA A 14 22.88 1.74 -14.84
CA ALA A 14 21.58 1.92 -15.47
C ALA A 14 21.16 0.65 -16.24
N GLY A 15 22.10 -0.05 -16.88
CA GLY A 15 21.84 -1.32 -17.59
C GLY A 15 21.24 -2.45 -16.75
N GLY A 16 21.31 -2.37 -15.42
CA GLY A 16 20.65 -3.29 -14.50
C GLY A 16 19.23 -2.88 -14.08
N SER A 17 18.75 -1.71 -14.52
CA SER A 17 17.41 -1.23 -14.20
C SER A 17 16.31 -2.06 -14.85
N ALA A 18 15.14 -2.11 -14.22
CA ALA A 18 13.96 -2.77 -14.79
C ALA A 18 13.59 -2.22 -16.18
N ALA A 19 13.74 -0.90 -16.39
CA ALA A 19 13.55 -0.24 -17.68
C ALA A 19 14.39 -0.89 -18.79
N LEU A 20 15.71 -0.97 -18.60
CA LEU A 20 16.61 -1.51 -19.63
C LEU A 20 16.54 -3.03 -19.75
N LYS A 21 16.16 -3.74 -18.68
CA LYS A 21 15.84 -5.17 -18.77
C LYS A 21 14.59 -5.42 -19.61
N LEU A 22 13.52 -4.67 -19.39
CA LEU A 22 12.30 -4.71 -20.20
C LEU A 22 12.60 -4.41 -21.66
N LEU A 23 13.31 -3.31 -21.95
CA LEU A 23 13.64 -2.91 -23.33
C LEU A 23 14.54 -3.90 -24.06
N ARG A 24 15.28 -4.75 -23.33
CA ARG A 24 16.14 -5.79 -23.90
C ARG A 24 15.52 -7.18 -23.90
N ALA A 25 14.35 -7.35 -23.29
CA ALA A 25 13.70 -8.64 -23.18
C ALA A 25 13.25 -9.11 -24.57
N GLU A 26 13.47 -10.38 -24.90
CA GLU A 26 13.03 -10.94 -26.19
C GLU A 26 11.50 -10.91 -26.32
N ASN A 27 10.78 -11.05 -25.20
CA ASN A 27 9.34 -10.92 -25.10
C ASN A 27 8.87 -9.49 -24.77
N MET A 28 9.69 -8.46 -25.03
CA MET A 28 9.32 -7.05 -24.79
C MET A 28 7.94 -6.68 -25.37
N PRO A 29 7.59 -7.04 -26.63
CA PRO A 29 6.26 -6.71 -27.18
C PRO A 29 5.12 -7.32 -26.37
N VAL A 30 5.32 -8.51 -25.79
CA VAL A 30 4.33 -9.17 -24.94
C VAL A 30 4.23 -8.47 -23.60
N ILE A 31 5.36 -8.15 -22.96
CA ILE A 31 5.38 -7.38 -21.70
C ILE A 31 4.62 -6.07 -21.87
N VAL A 32 4.87 -5.36 -22.97
CA VAL A 32 4.21 -4.08 -23.27
C VAL A 32 2.73 -4.28 -23.54
N ALA A 33 2.33 -5.29 -24.32
CA ALA A 33 0.93 -5.56 -24.61
C ALA A 33 0.14 -5.94 -23.34
N THR A 34 0.69 -6.81 -22.49
CA THR A 34 -0.01 -7.30 -21.30
C THR A 34 0.05 -6.29 -20.15
N CYS A 35 1.27 -5.92 -19.72
CA CYS A 35 1.43 -5.01 -18.58
C CYS A 35 1.01 -3.59 -18.94
N GLY A 36 1.18 -3.17 -20.20
CA GLY A 36 0.68 -1.89 -20.69
C GLY A 36 -0.84 -1.80 -20.60
N ARG A 37 -1.54 -2.84 -21.05
CA ARG A 37 -3.00 -2.91 -21.04
C ARG A 37 -3.60 -2.94 -19.63
N HIS A 38 -3.02 -3.74 -18.73
CA HIS A 38 -3.65 -4.01 -17.43
C HIS A 38 -3.09 -3.20 -16.27
N LEU A 39 -1.83 -2.75 -16.32
CA LEU A 39 -1.15 -2.13 -15.17
C LEU A 39 -0.80 -0.64 -15.34
N VAL A 40 -1.00 -0.06 -16.53
CA VAL A 40 -0.78 1.38 -16.73
C VAL A 40 -1.92 2.22 -16.14
N GLU A 41 -3.16 1.85 -16.42
CA GLU A 41 -4.35 2.54 -15.89
C GLU A 41 -4.74 2.02 -14.49
N GLN A 42 -4.65 0.72 -14.26
CA GLN A 42 -4.89 0.08 -12.97
C GLN A 42 -3.57 -0.30 -12.31
N ARG A 43 -3.02 0.63 -11.52
CA ARG A 43 -1.65 0.50 -10.98
C ARG A 43 -1.38 -0.72 -10.11
N VAL A 44 -2.42 -1.27 -9.48
CA VAL A 44 -2.30 -2.40 -8.56
C VAL A 44 -3.45 -3.37 -8.82
N LEU A 45 -3.12 -4.64 -9.05
CA LEU A 45 -4.10 -5.71 -9.24
C LEU A 45 -3.84 -6.87 -8.28
N PRO A 46 -4.88 -7.61 -7.84
CA PRO A 46 -4.71 -8.90 -7.20
C PRO A 46 -3.92 -9.85 -8.09
N TYR A 47 -2.93 -10.54 -7.54
CA TYR A 47 -2.06 -11.45 -8.29
C TYR A 47 -2.84 -12.56 -9.04
N PRO A 48 -3.86 -13.22 -8.44
CA PRO A 48 -4.64 -14.24 -9.15
C PRO A 48 -5.43 -13.67 -10.34
N GLU A 49 -5.94 -12.44 -10.20
CA GLU A 49 -6.66 -11.73 -11.27
C GLU A 49 -5.72 -11.37 -12.41
N PHE A 50 -4.57 -10.78 -12.10
CA PHE A 50 -3.57 -10.44 -13.12
C PHE A 50 -3.05 -11.68 -13.87
N VAL A 51 -2.86 -12.81 -13.19
CA VAL A 51 -2.49 -14.08 -13.86
C VAL A 51 -3.54 -14.52 -14.88
N ALA A 52 -4.84 -14.36 -14.56
CA ALA A 52 -5.92 -14.72 -15.46
C ALA A 52 -5.95 -13.80 -16.69
N LEU A 53 -5.83 -12.48 -16.49
CA LEU A 53 -5.77 -11.49 -17.56
C LEU A 53 -4.60 -11.73 -18.52
N VAL A 54 -3.40 -11.97 -17.97
CA VAL A 54 -2.22 -12.29 -18.78
C VAL A 54 -2.40 -13.62 -19.52
N ALA A 55 -3.08 -14.61 -18.93
CA ALA A 55 -3.34 -15.87 -19.63
C ALA A 55 -4.25 -15.69 -20.86
N GLU A 56 -5.24 -14.80 -20.76
CA GLU A 56 -6.12 -14.41 -21.87
C GLU A 56 -5.34 -13.68 -22.97
N ASP A 57 -4.57 -12.65 -22.62
CA ASP A 57 -3.75 -11.92 -23.60
C ASP A 57 -2.73 -12.85 -24.30
N LEU A 58 -2.11 -13.77 -23.56
CA LEU A 58 -1.17 -14.74 -24.13
C LEU A 58 -1.87 -15.73 -25.07
N ALA A 59 -3.16 -16.02 -24.87
CA ALA A 59 -3.92 -16.84 -25.80
C ALA A 59 -4.19 -16.06 -27.10
N GLU A 60 -4.66 -14.82 -26.99
CA GLU A 60 -4.88 -13.91 -28.13
C GLU A 60 -3.60 -13.73 -28.96
N LEU A 61 -2.48 -13.42 -28.31
CA LEU A 61 -1.19 -13.25 -28.98
C LEU A 61 -0.69 -14.53 -29.67
N ARG A 62 -0.99 -15.71 -29.11
CA ARG A 62 -0.64 -16.99 -29.76
C ARG A 62 -1.45 -17.21 -31.02
N ASP A 63 -2.74 -16.87 -31.00
CA ASP A 63 -3.62 -16.99 -32.16
C ASP A 63 -3.16 -16.07 -33.31
N ASP A 64 -2.60 -14.90 -32.97
CA ASP A 64 -1.98 -13.96 -33.91
C ASP A 64 -0.53 -14.33 -34.32
N GLY A 65 -0.03 -15.49 -33.89
CA GLY A 65 1.22 -16.07 -34.36
C GLY A 65 2.46 -15.78 -33.51
N PHE A 66 2.32 -15.21 -32.30
CA PHE A 66 3.45 -15.09 -31.37
C PHE A 66 3.84 -16.45 -30.77
N VAL A 67 5.14 -16.78 -30.81
CA VAL A 67 5.66 -18.03 -30.24
C VAL A 67 5.85 -17.88 -28.73
N LEU A 68 4.83 -18.25 -27.95
CA LEU A 68 4.80 -18.08 -26.49
C LEU A 68 4.60 -19.42 -25.75
N PRO A 69 5.66 -20.23 -25.59
CA PRO A 69 5.55 -21.61 -25.09
C PRO A 69 5.32 -21.73 -23.58
N ARG A 70 5.58 -20.67 -22.81
CA ARG A 70 5.44 -20.66 -21.34
C ARG A 70 4.03 -20.25 -20.91
N THR A 71 3.69 -20.62 -19.69
CA THR A 71 2.44 -20.21 -19.01
C THR A 71 2.52 -18.75 -18.53
N ALA A 72 1.35 -18.15 -18.25
CA ALA A 72 1.28 -16.80 -17.68
C ALA A 72 2.07 -16.69 -16.37
N GLN A 73 1.98 -17.67 -15.47
CA GLN A 73 2.69 -17.68 -14.19
C GLN A 73 4.22 -17.71 -14.37
N GLU A 74 4.72 -18.46 -15.36
CA GLU A 74 6.15 -18.52 -15.65
C GLU A 74 6.66 -17.18 -16.18
N TYR A 75 5.95 -16.56 -17.11
CA TYR A 75 6.31 -15.23 -17.61
C TYR A 75 6.25 -14.17 -16.51
N ILE A 76 5.19 -14.13 -15.72
CA ILE A 76 5.05 -13.18 -14.61
C ILE A 76 6.17 -13.39 -13.58
N SER A 77 6.53 -14.65 -13.30
CA SER A 77 7.65 -14.95 -12.39
C SER A 77 8.99 -14.44 -12.92
N ASP A 78 9.23 -14.51 -14.23
CA ASP A 78 10.42 -13.94 -14.86
C ASP A 78 10.39 -12.40 -14.80
N TRP A 79 9.23 -11.78 -15.04
CA TRP A 79 9.07 -10.33 -14.96
C TRP A 79 9.27 -9.79 -13.53
N ILE A 80 8.82 -10.53 -12.51
CA ILE A 80 9.10 -10.22 -11.10
C ILE A 80 10.60 -10.36 -10.81
N ARG A 81 11.24 -11.43 -11.30
CA ARG A 81 12.68 -11.66 -11.13
C ARG A 81 13.52 -10.54 -11.74
N ASP A 82 13.09 -10.02 -12.88
CA ASP A 82 13.74 -8.90 -13.55
C ASP A 82 13.41 -7.53 -12.94
N ALA A 83 12.63 -7.51 -11.86
CA ALA A 83 12.12 -6.31 -11.19
C ALA A 83 11.24 -5.43 -12.10
N ILE A 84 10.70 -6.00 -13.17
CA ILE A 84 9.72 -5.34 -14.05
C ILE A 84 8.39 -5.19 -13.30
N LEU A 85 7.98 -6.27 -12.62
CA LEU A 85 6.83 -6.28 -11.73
C LEU A 85 7.28 -6.35 -10.27
N ILE A 86 6.51 -5.70 -9.40
CA ILE A 86 6.67 -5.75 -7.95
C ILE A 86 5.47 -6.51 -7.39
N ARG A 87 5.72 -7.58 -6.63
CA ARG A 87 4.69 -8.34 -5.90
C ARG A 87 4.71 -7.92 -4.43
N ARG A 88 3.57 -7.52 -3.89
CA ARG A 88 3.43 -7.13 -2.48
C ARG A 88 2.37 -7.96 -1.78
N ALA A 89 2.57 -8.23 -0.49
CA ALA A 89 1.55 -8.81 0.37
C ALA A 89 0.77 -7.69 1.05
N THR A 90 -0.56 -7.77 1.04
CA THR A 90 -1.43 -6.82 1.72
C THR A 90 -1.65 -7.23 3.18
N ALA A 91 -2.21 -6.32 3.99
CA ALA A 91 -2.58 -6.60 5.38
C ALA A 91 -3.61 -7.74 5.53
N ALA A 92 -4.39 -8.03 4.48
CA ALA A 92 -5.36 -9.12 4.42
C ALA A 92 -4.73 -10.47 4.00
N ARG A 93 -3.40 -10.53 3.84
CA ARG A 93 -2.65 -11.67 3.25
C ARG A 93 -3.00 -11.98 1.79
N GLU A 94 -3.63 -11.05 1.09
CA GLU A 94 -3.79 -11.12 -0.35
C GLU A 94 -2.55 -10.57 -1.04
N GLU A 95 -2.17 -11.15 -2.17
CA GLU A 95 -0.99 -10.70 -2.92
C GLU A 95 -1.42 -9.81 -4.08
N THR A 96 -0.76 -8.67 -4.24
CA THR A 96 -0.96 -7.75 -5.34
C THR A 96 0.28 -7.65 -6.21
N VAL A 97 0.09 -7.18 -7.44
CA VAL A 97 1.13 -6.94 -8.42
C VAL A 97 0.99 -5.54 -9.01
N GLU A 98 2.11 -4.87 -9.19
CA GLU A 98 2.22 -3.54 -9.79
C GLU A 98 3.46 -3.46 -10.70
N LEU A 99 3.48 -2.51 -11.64
CA LEU A 99 4.68 -2.20 -12.41
C LEU A 99 5.71 -1.48 -11.54
N SER A 100 6.99 -1.79 -11.70
CA SER A 100 8.03 -0.92 -11.16
C SER A 100 8.02 0.43 -11.87
N PRO A 101 8.40 1.53 -11.21
CA PRO A 101 8.41 2.86 -11.83
C PRO A 101 9.26 2.92 -13.10
N ALA A 102 10.42 2.27 -13.07
CA ALA A 102 11.33 2.20 -14.22
C ALA A 102 10.73 1.40 -15.38
N ALA A 103 9.96 0.33 -15.11
CA ALA A 103 9.26 -0.41 -16.15
C ALA A 103 8.09 0.40 -16.73
N ALA A 104 7.33 1.11 -15.88
CA ALA A 104 6.26 2.00 -16.33
C ALA A 104 6.78 3.11 -17.24
N ASP A 105 7.91 3.75 -16.89
CA ASP A 105 8.58 4.76 -17.73
C ASP A 105 9.00 4.16 -19.10
N ALA A 106 9.48 2.90 -19.13
CA ALA A 106 9.89 2.24 -20.37
C ALA A 106 8.70 1.90 -21.29
N ILE A 107 7.58 1.45 -20.71
CA ILE A 107 6.33 1.21 -21.46
C ILE A 107 5.79 2.52 -22.03
N GLY A 108 5.78 3.59 -21.22
CA GLY A 108 5.39 4.93 -21.68
C GLY A 108 6.29 5.46 -22.79
N PHE A 109 7.61 5.24 -22.70
CA PHE A 109 8.54 5.58 -23.78
C PHE A 109 8.20 4.85 -25.09
N ILE A 110 7.92 3.54 -25.05
CA ILE A 110 7.54 2.78 -26.24
C ILE A 110 6.23 3.31 -26.85
N ALA A 111 5.22 3.56 -26.03
CA ALA A 111 3.96 4.17 -26.49
C ALA A 111 4.20 5.54 -27.14
N SER A 112 5.11 6.34 -26.58
CA SER A 112 5.47 7.64 -27.15
C SER A 112 6.16 7.56 -28.51
N LEU A 113 6.89 6.47 -28.82
CA LEU A 113 7.56 6.28 -30.11
C LEU A 113 6.55 6.06 -31.25
N ASP A 114 5.40 5.48 -30.95
CA ASP A 114 4.30 5.31 -31.90
C ASP A 114 3.59 6.65 -32.16
N GLN A 115 3.44 7.46 -31.10
CA GLN A 115 2.78 8.77 -31.16
C GLN A 115 3.68 9.89 -31.72
N SER A 116 5.02 9.75 -31.66
CA SER A 116 5.99 10.84 -31.92
C SER A 116 6.24 11.21 -33.39
N ARG A 117 5.45 10.75 -34.37
CA ARG A 117 5.65 11.18 -35.77
C ARG A 117 5.09 12.58 -36.10
N ALA A 118 4.56 13.31 -35.14
CA ALA A 118 4.12 14.69 -35.36
C ALA A 118 4.65 15.65 -34.28
N SER A 119 5.05 16.83 -34.75
CA SER A 119 5.17 18.10 -34.00
C SER A 119 6.44 18.41 -33.18
N VAL A 120 7.49 18.81 -33.90
CA VAL A 120 8.30 19.96 -33.44
C VAL A 120 7.54 21.22 -33.85
N THR A 121 6.76 21.81 -32.96
CA THR A 121 5.94 23.01 -33.27
C THR A 121 6.09 24.13 -32.24
N SER A 122 5.77 25.34 -32.70
CA SER A 122 5.71 26.63 -31.97
C SER A 122 5.05 26.54 -30.57
N SER A 123 4.12 25.59 -30.40
CA SER A 123 3.40 25.36 -29.14
C SER A 123 4.32 25.00 -27.96
N ARG A 124 5.38 24.21 -28.19
CA ARG A 124 6.31 23.83 -27.11
C ARG A 124 7.18 25.00 -26.65
N LEU A 125 7.63 25.84 -27.59
CA LEU A 125 8.39 27.04 -27.24
C LEU A 125 7.53 28.04 -26.47
N ALA A 126 6.26 28.21 -26.88
CA ALA A 126 5.30 29.04 -26.15
C ALA A 126 5.11 28.53 -24.71
N ASN A 127 4.89 27.22 -24.54
CA ASN A 127 4.74 26.62 -23.21
C ASN A 127 5.97 26.81 -22.32
N VAL A 128 7.18 26.59 -22.85
CA VAL A 128 8.44 26.86 -22.11
C VAL A 128 8.57 28.34 -21.75
N THR A 129 8.16 29.24 -22.64
CA THR A 129 8.20 30.69 -22.40
C THR A 129 7.23 31.09 -21.29
N ASP A 130 6.02 30.53 -21.29
CA ASP A 130 5.00 30.77 -20.27
C ASP A 130 5.42 30.23 -18.90
N LEU A 131 6.00 29.03 -18.86
CA LEU A 131 6.57 28.44 -17.64
C LEU A 131 7.73 29.27 -17.08
N LEU A 132 8.65 29.73 -17.94
CA LEU A 132 9.77 30.60 -17.52
C LEU A 132 9.28 31.96 -17.03
N ALA A 133 8.27 32.54 -17.69
CA ALA A 133 7.66 33.78 -17.25
C ALA A 133 6.95 33.62 -15.90
N GLY A 134 6.27 32.48 -15.68
CA GLY A 134 5.70 32.10 -14.39
C GLY A 134 6.76 32.00 -13.30
N LEU A 135 7.81 31.22 -13.54
CA LEU A 135 8.89 31.04 -12.59
C LEU A 135 9.59 32.37 -12.22
N ALA A 136 9.84 33.24 -13.21
CA ALA A 136 10.41 34.56 -12.96
C ALA A 136 9.50 35.43 -12.08
N ARG A 137 8.18 35.33 -12.26
CA ARG A 137 7.19 36.05 -11.42
C ARG A 137 7.11 35.49 -10.00
N ASP A 138 7.15 34.17 -9.85
CA ASP A 138 6.92 33.50 -8.56
C ASP A 138 8.17 33.47 -7.68
N THR A 139 9.34 33.75 -8.26
CA THR A 139 10.62 33.84 -7.55
C THR A 139 11.06 35.29 -7.25
N ASP A 140 10.29 36.30 -7.67
CA ASP A 140 10.61 37.71 -7.40
C ASP A 140 10.35 38.05 -5.92
N PRO A 141 11.39 38.45 -5.15
CA PRO A 141 11.24 38.76 -3.74
C PRO A 141 10.61 40.15 -3.47
N ASP A 142 10.43 41.01 -4.49
CA ASP A 142 9.93 42.37 -4.33
C ASP A 142 8.41 42.49 -4.63
N PRO A 143 7.58 42.83 -3.63
CA PRO A 143 6.14 43.06 -3.83
C PRO A 143 5.83 44.19 -4.83
N ALA A 144 6.70 45.19 -4.98
CA ALA A 144 6.48 46.29 -5.92
C ALA A 144 6.56 45.80 -7.38
N HIS A 145 7.51 44.91 -7.69
CA HIS A 145 7.60 44.28 -9.00
C HIS A 145 6.37 43.40 -9.29
N ARG A 146 5.83 42.73 -8.28
CA ARG A 146 4.60 41.94 -8.43
C ARG A 146 3.39 42.81 -8.81
N VAL A 147 3.21 43.95 -8.13
CA VAL A 147 2.12 44.90 -8.44
C VAL A 147 2.28 45.48 -9.84
N GLU A 148 3.50 45.82 -10.23
CA GLU A 148 3.81 46.35 -11.55
C GLU A 148 3.56 45.30 -12.67
N ALA A 149 3.93 44.04 -12.44
CA ALA A 149 3.64 42.95 -13.36
C ALA A 149 2.12 42.74 -13.53
N LEU A 150 1.35 42.75 -12.43
CA LEU A 150 -0.11 42.64 -12.47
C LEU A 150 -0.78 43.79 -13.23
N ARG A 151 -0.24 45.02 -13.09
CA ARG A 151 -0.72 46.17 -13.88
C ARG A 151 -0.48 45.99 -15.37
N ARG A 152 0.70 45.49 -15.76
CA ARG A 152 1.00 45.17 -17.17
C ARG A 152 0.08 44.09 -17.72
N ASP A 153 -0.21 43.06 -16.92
CA ASP A 153 -1.15 42.01 -17.32
C ASP A 153 -2.57 42.56 -17.49
N ARG A 154 -3.03 43.42 -16.58
CA ARG A 154 -4.32 44.12 -16.73
C ARG A 154 -4.35 44.92 -18.04
N ASP A 155 -3.35 45.76 -18.27
CA ASP A 155 -3.30 46.62 -19.46
C ASP A 155 -3.24 45.80 -20.76
N ARG A 156 -2.54 44.65 -20.74
CA ARG A 156 -2.50 43.69 -21.84
C ARG A 156 -3.88 43.07 -22.10
N ILE A 157 -4.57 42.64 -21.05
CA ILE A 157 -5.92 42.08 -21.15
C ILE A 157 -6.91 43.13 -21.65
N ASP A 158 -6.86 44.37 -21.14
CA ASP A 158 -7.71 45.47 -21.59
C ASP A 158 -7.53 45.77 -23.08
N GLN A 159 -6.27 45.74 -23.57
CA GLN A 159 -5.97 45.88 -25.00
C GLN A 159 -6.53 44.71 -25.82
N GLU A 160 -6.44 43.49 -25.30
CA GLU A 160 -6.99 42.30 -25.96
C GLU A 160 -8.52 42.35 -26.05
N ILE A 161 -9.19 42.72 -24.96
CA ILE A 161 -10.64 42.96 -24.92
C ILE A 161 -11.02 44.01 -25.99
N ALA A 162 -10.35 45.16 -25.99
CA ALA A 162 -10.64 46.23 -26.96
C ALA A 162 -10.40 45.79 -28.41
N ARG A 163 -9.40 44.93 -28.66
CA ARG A 163 -9.13 44.37 -29.99
C ARG A 163 -10.26 43.43 -30.42
N VAL A 164 -10.70 42.54 -29.53
CA VAL A 164 -11.80 41.60 -29.80
C VAL A 164 -13.11 42.35 -30.03
N GLU A 165 -13.42 43.39 -29.24
CA GLU A 165 -14.61 44.21 -29.40
C GLU A 165 -14.63 44.98 -30.73
N ARG A 166 -13.47 45.46 -31.22
CA ARG A 166 -13.38 46.25 -32.47
C ARG A 166 -13.27 45.42 -33.73
N HIS A 167 -12.49 44.34 -33.69
CA HIS A 167 -12.08 43.60 -34.90
C HIS A 167 -12.65 42.18 -34.93
N GLY A 168 -13.39 41.77 -33.91
CA GLY A 168 -13.83 40.39 -33.74
C GLY A 168 -12.69 39.47 -33.31
N TYR A 169 -13.05 38.22 -33.05
CA TYR A 169 -12.13 37.16 -32.66
C TYR A 169 -12.19 36.04 -33.70
N VAL A 170 -11.03 35.61 -34.19
CA VAL A 170 -10.91 34.43 -35.05
C VAL A 170 -10.37 33.30 -34.16
N PRO A 171 -11.17 32.26 -33.89
CA PRO A 171 -10.70 31.09 -33.15
C PRO A 171 -9.51 30.42 -33.86
N LEU A 172 -8.74 29.62 -33.12
CA LEU A 172 -7.78 28.70 -33.75
C LEU A 172 -8.50 27.84 -34.78
N ASP A 173 -7.79 27.52 -35.87
CA ASP A 173 -8.26 26.49 -36.79
C ASP A 173 -8.33 25.13 -36.09
N ASP A 174 -9.20 24.26 -36.59
CA ASP A 174 -9.46 22.95 -35.99
C ASP A 174 -8.20 22.06 -35.92
N SER A 175 -7.26 22.22 -36.86
CA SER A 175 -6.04 21.42 -36.90
C SER A 175 -5.07 21.79 -35.77
N ALA A 176 -4.87 23.10 -35.55
CA ALA A 176 -4.05 23.64 -34.48
C ALA A 176 -4.72 23.43 -33.11
N ALA A 177 -6.06 23.48 -33.05
CA ALA A 177 -6.80 23.19 -31.84
C ALA A 177 -6.66 21.71 -31.42
N ARG A 178 -6.77 20.77 -32.37
CA ARG A 178 -6.52 19.33 -32.12
C ARG A 178 -5.09 19.06 -31.69
N GLU A 179 -4.11 19.72 -32.31
CA GLU A 179 -2.70 19.59 -31.92
C GLU A 179 -2.48 20.04 -30.47
N LYS A 180 -3.05 21.19 -30.08
CA LYS A 180 -3.00 21.66 -28.69
C LYS A 180 -3.69 20.72 -27.72
N LEU A 181 -4.85 20.16 -28.11
CA LEU A 181 -5.56 19.19 -27.28
C LEU A 181 -4.74 17.91 -27.07
N ALA A 182 -4.08 17.40 -28.12
CA ALA A 182 -3.20 16.24 -28.00
C ALA A 182 -2.03 16.51 -27.04
N GLU A 183 -1.45 17.71 -27.07
CA GLU A 183 -0.40 18.09 -26.11
C GLU A 183 -0.93 18.21 -24.68
N VAL A 184 -2.15 18.71 -24.48
CA VAL A 184 -2.80 18.74 -23.15
C VAL A 184 -3.03 17.33 -22.62
N LEU A 185 -3.54 16.41 -23.45
CA LEU A 185 -3.72 15.00 -23.09
C LEU A 185 -2.39 14.36 -22.69
N ARG A 186 -1.32 14.60 -23.47
CA ARG A 186 0.03 14.10 -23.18
C ARG A 186 0.56 14.61 -21.84
N LEU A 187 0.42 15.90 -21.55
CA LEU A 187 0.86 16.50 -20.29
C LEU A 187 0.02 16.00 -19.11
N ALA A 188 -1.29 15.85 -19.30
CA ALA A 188 -2.18 15.33 -18.27
C ALA A 188 -1.85 13.87 -17.92
N ASP A 189 -1.44 13.05 -18.88
CA ASP A 189 -1.05 11.64 -18.65
C ASP A 189 0.27 11.50 -17.85
N GLU A 190 1.12 12.53 -17.81
CA GLU A 190 2.39 12.50 -17.08
C GLU A 190 2.22 12.71 -15.56
N VAL A 191 1.32 13.60 -15.14
CA VAL A 191 1.17 14.00 -13.73
C VAL A 191 0.82 12.82 -12.80
N PRO A 192 -0.14 11.94 -13.13
CA PRO A 192 -0.44 10.76 -12.34
C PRO A 192 0.79 9.88 -12.11
N ARG A 193 1.63 9.68 -13.14
CA ARG A 193 2.81 8.78 -13.08
C ARG A 193 3.86 9.24 -12.08
N ASP A 194 3.95 10.54 -11.85
CA ASP A 194 4.89 11.12 -10.90
C ASP A 194 4.52 10.84 -9.44
N PHE A 195 3.28 10.47 -9.13
CA PHE A 195 2.90 10.07 -7.77
C PHE A 195 3.61 8.81 -7.28
N ALA A 196 3.86 7.84 -8.16
CA ALA A 196 4.62 6.65 -7.79
C ALA A 196 6.06 7.01 -7.40
N LYS A 197 6.68 7.95 -8.13
CA LYS A 197 8.03 8.45 -7.85
C LYS A 197 8.08 9.21 -6.51
N VAL A 198 7.04 10.00 -6.22
CA VAL A 198 6.91 10.69 -4.93
C VAL A 198 6.74 9.70 -3.79
N ALA A 199 5.86 8.69 -3.95
CA ALA A 199 5.66 7.64 -2.95
C ALA A 199 6.96 6.88 -2.66
N ASP A 200 7.70 6.46 -3.69
CA ASP A 200 8.99 5.81 -3.53
C ASP A 200 10.03 6.71 -2.84
N SER A 201 10.04 8.00 -3.17
CA SER A 201 10.94 8.96 -2.53
C SER A 201 10.65 9.12 -1.04
N LEU A 202 9.36 9.11 -0.66
CA LEU A 202 8.92 9.17 0.74
C LEU A 202 9.25 7.88 1.50
N GLU A 203 9.10 6.72 0.86
CA GLU A 203 9.48 5.41 1.42
C GLU A 203 10.99 5.34 1.68
N GLN A 204 11.81 5.75 0.70
CA GLN A 204 13.27 5.82 0.83
C GLN A 204 13.69 6.80 1.94
N LEU A 205 13.01 7.95 2.04
CA LEU A 205 13.24 8.89 3.12
C LEU A 205 12.94 8.25 4.48
N ASN A 206 11.78 7.61 4.66
CA ASN A 206 11.41 6.91 5.89
C ASN A 206 12.45 5.84 6.29
N GLN A 207 12.92 5.04 5.32
CA GLN A 207 13.96 4.03 5.57
C GLN A 207 15.28 4.68 6.02
N SER A 208 15.72 5.74 5.33
CA SER A 208 16.95 6.46 5.68
C SER A 208 16.88 7.09 7.08
N LEU A 209 15.71 7.61 7.48
CA LEU A 209 15.51 8.17 8.81
C LEU A 209 15.60 7.08 9.89
N ARG A 210 15.03 5.89 9.65
CA ARG A 210 15.15 4.74 10.58
C ARG A 210 16.59 4.29 10.73
N GLU A 211 17.33 4.17 9.64
CA GLU A 211 18.75 3.82 9.67
C GLU A 211 19.57 4.84 10.46
N GLN A 212 19.32 6.14 10.25
CA GLN A 212 19.96 7.20 11.03
C GLN A 212 19.66 7.09 12.53
N ILE A 213 18.41 6.76 12.90
CA ILE A 213 18.02 6.57 14.30
C ILE A 213 18.74 5.37 14.93
N VAL A 214 18.87 4.25 14.19
CA VAL A 214 19.52 3.01 14.68
C VAL A 214 21.02 3.20 14.82
N ASN A 215 21.67 3.84 13.84
CA ASN A 215 23.12 3.95 13.75
C ASN A 215 23.73 5.11 14.55
N HIS A 216 22.93 5.93 15.24
CA HIS A 216 23.43 7.09 15.98
C HIS A 216 23.78 6.73 17.44
N ASP A 217 25.04 6.99 17.84
CA ASP A 217 25.57 6.59 19.16
C ASP A 217 25.41 7.60 20.30
N GLY A 218 25.07 8.84 20.01
CA GLY A 218 24.67 9.79 21.04
C GLY A 218 24.96 11.23 20.68
N GLN A 219 24.07 12.11 21.12
CA GLN A 219 24.23 13.57 21.24
C GLN A 219 23.99 14.49 20.02
N ARG A 220 23.48 14.01 18.86
CA ARG A 220 22.91 14.90 17.84
C ARG A 220 21.60 14.37 17.25
N GLY A 221 20.57 14.43 18.08
CA GLY A 221 19.19 14.09 17.73
C GLY A 221 18.45 15.24 17.06
N GLY A 222 18.86 15.69 15.88
CA GLY A 222 18.04 16.63 15.10
C GLY A 222 16.69 15.99 14.76
N VAL A 223 16.73 14.84 14.08
CA VAL A 223 15.55 14.04 13.72
C VAL A 223 14.78 13.55 14.96
N LEU A 224 15.48 13.03 15.97
CA LEU A 224 14.84 12.60 17.22
C LEU A 224 14.17 13.76 17.96
N ALA A 225 14.83 14.92 18.05
CA ALA A 225 14.25 16.12 18.66
C ALA A 225 13.08 16.64 17.83
N GLU A 226 13.16 16.63 16.50
CA GLU A 226 12.05 17.00 15.62
C GLU A 226 10.83 16.09 15.85
N VAL A 227 11.02 14.77 15.84
CA VAL A 227 9.94 13.80 16.13
C VAL A 227 9.38 13.97 17.55
N PHE A 228 10.22 14.15 18.56
CA PHE A 228 9.76 14.40 19.95
C PHE A 228 9.12 15.78 20.14
N SER A 229 9.50 16.77 19.34
CA SER A 229 8.89 18.11 19.32
C SER A 229 7.56 18.13 18.57
N GLY A 230 7.14 17.01 17.98
CA GLY A 230 5.91 16.89 17.22
C GLY A 230 6.01 17.41 15.79
N VAL A 231 7.23 17.70 15.30
CA VAL A 231 7.49 18.03 13.90
C VAL A 231 7.54 16.73 13.10
N ASP A 232 6.65 16.60 12.13
CA ASP A 232 6.65 15.47 11.21
C ASP A 232 7.78 15.65 10.18
N VAL A 233 8.87 14.91 10.36
CA VAL A 233 10.08 14.98 9.54
C VAL A 233 9.81 14.57 8.09
N ILE A 234 8.84 13.68 7.86
CA ILE A 234 8.49 13.25 6.50
C ILE A 234 7.68 14.35 5.81
N GLU A 235 6.70 14.95 6.50
CA GLU A 235 5.92 16.07 5.93
C GLU A 235 6.77 17.33 5.73
N SER A 236 7.74 17.59 6.61
CA SER A 236 8.62 18.76 6.51
C SER A 236 9.72 18.60 5.46
N SER A 237 9.94 17.39 4.94
CA SER A 237 10.89 17.13 3.86
C SER A 237 10.53 17.87 2.57
N GLU A 238 11.49 18.01 1.65
CA GLU A 238 11.24 18.62 0.34
C GLU A 238 10.13 17.89 -0.42
N ALA A 239 10.16 16.56 -0.46
CA ALA A 239 9.13 15.75 -1.10
C ALA A 239 7.76 15.91 -0.43
N GLY A 240 7.73 15.89 0.91
CA GLY A 240 6.49 16.08 1.68
C GLY A 240 5.87 17.47 1.51
N ARG A 241 6.68 18.53 1.49
CA ARG A 241 6.21 19.91 1.25
C ARG A 241 5.67 20.10 -0.16
N SER A 242 6.40 19.62 -1.17
CA SER A 242 5.97 19.71 -2.57
C SER A 242 4.68 18.94 -2.80
N PHE A 243 4.57 17.72 -2.27
CA PHE A 243 3.35 16.93 -2.36
C PHE A 243 2.17 17.59 -1.64
N ASN A 244 2.38 18.13 -0.43
CA ASN A 244 1.33 18.83 0.30
C ASN A 244 0.84 20.09 -0.40
N ALA A 245 1.75 20.86 -1.02
CA ALA A 245 1.40 22.03 -1.81
C ALA A 245 0.51 21.65 -3.00
N PHE A 246 0.91 20.61 -3.73
CA PHE A 246 0.11 20.04 -4.82
C PHE A 246 -1.26 19.53 -4.33
N TYR A 247 -1.30 18.76 -3.24
CA TYR A 247 -2.54 18.20 -2.70
C TYR A 247 -3.52 19.30 -2.27
N ARG A 248 -3.01 20.39 -1.67
CA ARG A 248 -3.85 21.56 -1.34
C ARG A 248 -4.43 22.22 -2.57
N LEU A 249 -3.64 22.37 -3.63
CA LEU A 249 -4.08 22.94 -4.90
C LEU A 249 -5.19 22.09 -5.54
N LEU A 250 -5.06 20.76 -5.48
CA LEU A 250 -6.03 19.82 -6.03
C LEU A 250 -7.37 19.79 -5.27
N LEU A 251 -7.37 20.28 -4.03
CA LEU A 251 -8.56 20.42 -3.19
C LEU A 251 -9.17 21.82 -3.25
N ASP A 252 -8.60 22.75 -4.02
CA ASP A 252 -9.11 24.12 -4.15
C ASP A 252 -10.41 24.13 -4.98
N PRO A 253 -11.57 24.50 -4.38
CA PRO A 253 -12.85 24.48 -5.08
C PRO A 253 -12.88 25.40 -6.31
N GLU A 254 -12.20 26.55 -6.27
CA GLU A 254 -12.18 27.51 -7.39
C GLU A 254 -11.42 26.93 -8.59
N LEU A 255 -10.32 26.22 -8.32
CA LEU A 255 -9.54 25.56 -9.37
C LEU A 255 -10.31 24.40 -9.98
N ILE A 256 -10.97 23.59 -9.16
CA ILE A 256 -11.78 22.45 -9.62
C ILE A 256 -12.90 22.93 -10.54
N GLU A 257 -13.68 23.93 -10.10
CA GLU A 257 -14.79 24.48 -10.89
C GLU A 257 -14.30 25.10 -12.20
N GLY A 258 -13.19 25.85 -12.14
CA GLY A 258 -12.57 26.45 -13.31
C GLY A 258 -12.07 25.42 -14.33
N PHE A 259 -11.47 24.32 -13.84
CA PHE A 259 -11.02 23.22 -14.69
C PHE A 259 -12.18 22.50 -15.36
N ASP A 260 -13.21 22.12 -14.61
CA ASP A 260 -14.38 21.41 -15.14
C ASP A 260 -15.10 22.27 -16.20
N THR A 261 -15.26 23.57 -15.92
CA THR A 261 -15.81 24.53 -16.89
C THR A 261 -14.97 24.60 -18.17
N ALA A 262 -13.64 24.60 -18.05
CA ALA A 262 -12.74 24.64 -19.20
C ALA A 262 -12.83 23.34 -20.03
N VAL A 263 -12.87 22.18 -19.38
CA VAL A 263 -13.01 20.87 -20.04
C VAL A 263 -14.34 20.81 -20.79
N ASP A 264 -15.45 21.18 -20.16
CA ASP A 264 -16.75 21.19 -20.82
C ASP A 264 -16.79 22.16 -22.00
N ALA A 265 -16.22 23.36 -21.85
CA ALA A 265 -16.16 24.36 -22.90
C ALA A 265 -15.31 23.93 -24.11
N VAL A 266 -14.27 23.12 -23.90
CA VAL A 266 -13.43 22.54 -24.95
C VAL A 266 -14.13 21.37 -25.63
N LEU A 267 -14.72 20.45 -24.86
CA LEU A 267 -15.39 19.27 -25.40
C LEU A 267 -16.66 19.59 -26.21
N GLN A 268 -17.26 20.77 -26.00
CA GLN A 268 -18.41 21.26 -26.80
C GLN A 268 -18.00 21.87 -28.16
N ARG A 269 -16.71 21.99 -28.49
CA ARG A 269 -16.26 22.64 -29.73
C ARG A 269 -16.28 21.69 -30.94
N GLY A 270 -16.39 22.23 -32.15
CA GLY A 270 -16.48 21.42 -33.37
C GLY A 270 -15.26 20.52 -33.62
N PHE A 271 -14.06 20.96 -33.25
CA PHE A 271 -12.82 20.21 -33.50
C PHE A 271 -12.69 18.91 -32.68
N THR A 272 -13.49 18.72 -31.62
CA THR A 272 -13.50 17.51 -30.78
C THR A 272 -14.47 16.44 -31.28
N SER A 273 -15.19 16.68 -32.38
CA SER A 273 -16.12 15.70 -32.98
C SER A 273 -15.46 14.37 -33.41
N GLU A 274 -14.17 14.41 -33.74
CA GLU A 274 -13.35 13.24 -34.10
C GLU A 274 -12.51 12.72 -32.92
N LEU A 275 -12.66 13.29 -31.71
CA LEU A 275 -11.90 12.87 -30.54
C LEU A 275 -12.38 11.48 -30.08
N PRO A 276 -11.47 10.54 -29.79
CA PRO A 276 -11.83 9.25 -29.21
C PRO A 276 -12.65 9.42 -27.93
N LEU A 277 -13.65 8.54 -27.73
CA LEU A 277 -14.48 8.56 -26.51
C LEU A 277 -13.62 8.42 -25.24
N ALA A 278 -12.55 7.62 -25.30
CA ALA A 278 -11.59 7.43 -24.22
C ALA A 278 -10.94 8.75 -23.78
N ASP A 279 -10.43 9.56 -24.72
CA ASP A 279 -9.77 10.84 -24.42
C ASP A 279 -10.74 11.85 -23.81
N SER A 280 -12.00 11.85 -24.28
CA SER A 280 -13.04 12.71 -23.72
C SER A 280 -13.42 12.31 -22.29
N ALA A 281 -13.49 11.01 -22.01
CA ALA A 281 -13.75 10.47 -20.68
C ALA A 281 -12.56 10.73 -19.75
N PHE A 282 -11.34 10.57 -20.24
CA PHE A 282 -10.11 10.85 -19.52
C PHE A 282 -10.09 12.29 -19.00
N LEU A 283 -10.36 13.29 -19.85
CA LEU A 283 -10.38 14.71 -19.43
C LEU A 283 -11.46 14.99 -18.37
N ARG A 284 -12.66 14.43 -18.54
CA ARG A 284 -13.76 14.58 -17.57
C ARG A 284 -13.46 13.94 -16.22
N GLN A 285 -12.73 12.82 -16.22
CA GLN A 285 -12.40 12.08 -15.01
C GLN A 285 -11.04 12.48 -14.43
N TYR A 286 -10.28 13.34 -15.12
CA TYR A 286 -8.89 13.63 -14.79
C TYR A 286 -8.69 14.09 -13.34
N LEU A 287 -9.43 15.11 -12.90
CA LEU A 287 -9.35 15.60 -11.53
C LEU A 287 -9.78 14.55 -10.51
N THR A 288 -10.84 13.79 -10.79
CA THR A 288 -11.30 12.70 -9.90
C THR A 288 -10.22 11.62 -9.77
N THR A 289 -9.56 11.25 -10.87
CA THR A 289 -8.45 10.29 -10.86
C THR A 289 -7.27 10.83 -10.07
N LEU A 290 -6.86 12.08 -10.29
CA LEU A 290 -5.79 12.72 -9.51
C LEU A 290 -6.12 12.80 -8.02
N GLN A 291 -7.36 13.11 -7.66
CA GLN A 291 -7.80 13.18 -6.26
C GLN A 291 -7.71 11.81 -5.58
N ARG A 292 -8.17 10.76 -6.27
CA ARG A 292 -8.05 9.39 -5.76
C ARG A 292 -6.60 8.96 -5.57
N GLU A 293 -5.75 9.20 -6.56
CA GLU A 293 -4.34 8.81 -6.51
C GLU A 293 -3.55 9.60 -5.45
N SER A 294 -3.79 10.91 -5.37
CA SER A 294 -3.17 11.74 -4.34
C SER A 294 -3.68 11.41 -2.93
N ALA A 295 -4.95 11.03 -2.76
CA ALA A 295 -5.45 10.52 -1.48
C ALA A 295 -4.72 9.24 -1.05
N GLN A 296 -4.40 8.34 -2.00
CA GLN A 296 -3.62 7.14 -1.72
C GLN A 296 -2.21 7.49 -1.23
N VAL A 297 -1.48 8.35 -1.95
CA VAL A 297 -0.14 8.80 -1.53
C VAL A 297 -0.19 9.51 -0.18
N ARG A 298 -1.24 10.32 0.07
CA ARG A 298 -1.46 11.00 1.36
C ARG A 298 -1.69 10.01 2.49
N SER A 299 -2.41 8.92 2.25
CA SER A 299 -2.57 7.83 3.22
C SER A 299 -1.22 7.19 3.53
N THR A 300 -0.44 6.84 2.50
CA THR A 300 0.91 6.26 2.66
C THR A 300 1.81 7.19 3.46
N LEU A 301 1.84 8.49 3.14
CA LEU A 301 2.58 9.49 3.91
C LEU A 301 2.17 9.50 5.39
N THR A 302 0.86 9.50 5.66
CA THR A 302 0.33 9.50 7.03
C THR A 302 0.69 8.21 7.79
N ASP A 303 0.67 7.07 7.11
CA ASP A 303 1.06 5.77 7.68
C ASP A 303 2.55 5.71 7.97
N LEU A 304 3.40 6.18 7.05
CA LEU A 304 4.85 6.28 7.23
C LEU A 304 5.19 7.16 8.43
N SER A 305 4.58 8.34 8.53
CA SER A 305 4.74 9.27 9.65
C SER A 305 4.31 8.65 10.98
N ARG A 306 3.13 8.02 11.05
CA ARG A 306 2.65 7.31 12.25
C ARG A 306 3.59 6.17 12.64
N SER A 307 4.06 5.41 11.65
CA SER A 307 4.97 4.29 11.86
C SER A 307 6.34 4.76 12.39
N LEU A 308 6.88 5.85 11.85
CA LEU A 308 8.14 6.43 12.32
C LEU A 308 8.01 6.96 13.75
N ARG A 309 6.90 7.64 14.06
CA ARG A 309 6.60 8.10 15.42
C ARG A 309 6.52 6.95 16.40
N ARG A 310 5.74 5.90 16.07
CA ARG A 310 5.63 4.70 16.90
C ARG A 310 7.01 4.07 17.14
N PHE A 311 7.81 3.89 16.09
CA PHE A 311 9.15 3.32 16.16
C PHE A 311 10.07 4.06 17.16
N VAL A 312 9.93 5.38 17.25
CA VAL A 312 10.67 6.21 18.22
C VAL A 312 10.06 6.13 19.63
N GLU A 313 8.74 6.21 19.75
CA GLU A 313 8.02 6.18 21.03
C GLU A 313 8.13 4.83 21.76
N THR A 314 8.00 3.71 21.03
CA THR A 314 8.09 2.35 21.59
C THR A 314 9.54 1.93 21.87
N GLN A 315 10.51 2.75 21.48
CA GLN A 315 11.93 2.45 21.58
C GLN A 315 12.34 1.16 20.83
N GLU A 316 11.55 0.74 19.83
CA GLU A 316 11.83 -0.40 18.94
C GLU A 316 13.23 -0.28 18.31
N TYR A 317 13.66 0.95 18.01
CA TYR A 317 15.00 1.22 17.49
C TYR A 317 16.13 0.68 18.38
N ARG A 318 15.92 0.49 19.69
CA ARG A 318 16.92 -0.07 20.61
C ARG A 318 17.19 -1.55 20.32
N GLU A 319 16.17 -2.31 19.95
CA GLU A 319 16.33 -3.72 19.60
C GLU A 319 17.00 -3.86 18.24
N HIS A 320 16.60 -3.03 17.28
CA HIS A 320 17.29 -2.92 15.99
C HIS A 320 18.75 -2.51 16.16
N LYS A 321 19.05 -1.59 17.09
CA LYS A 321 20.41 -1.20 17.44
C LYS A 321 21.19 -2.35 18.08
N ARG A 322 20.59 -3.06 19.04
CA ARG A 322 21.23 -4.25 19.65
C ARG A 322 21.60 -5.29 18.60
N LEU A 323 20.72 -5.52 17.62
CA LEU A 323 20.98 -6.40 16.48
C LEU A 323 22.11 -5.86 15.59
N ALA A 324 22.05 -4.58 15.21
CA ALA A 324 23.07 -3.93 14.39
C ALA A 324 24.47 -3.97 15.05
N ASP A 325 24.53 -3.73 16.37
CA ASP A 325 25.74 -3.83 17.17
C ASP A 325 26.29 -5.27 17.22
N ALA A 326 25.40 -6.26 17.35
CA ALA A 326 25.77 -7.67 17.35
C ALA A 326 26.32 -8.10 15.98
N ILE A 327 25.67 -7.68 14.88
CA ILE A 327 26.12 -7.92 13.50
C ILE A 327 27.48 -7.25 13.28
N SER A 328 27.62 -5.96 13.62
CA SER A 328 28.87 -5.22 13.44
C SER A 328 30.03 -5.85 14.22
N LYS A 329 29.79 -6.31 15.46
CA LYS A 329 30.80 -7.06 16.23
C LYS A 329 31.16 -8.38 15.56
N ALA A 330 30.17 -9.14 15.08
CA ALA A 330 30.40 -10.39 14.36
C ALA A 330 31.20 -10.16 13.07
N GLU A 331 30.88 -9.12 12.30
CA GLU A 331 31.62 -8.72 11.10
C GLU A 331 33.05 -8.30 11.42
N GLN A 332 33.28 -7.51 12.48
CA GLN A 332 34.63 -7.13 12.91
C GLN A 332 35.48 -8.36 13.27
N VAL A 333 34.91 -9.31 14.01
CA VAL A 333 35.57 -10.57 14.36
C VAL A 333 35.83 -11.40 13.10
N ALA A 334 34.85 -11.54 12.22
CA ALA A 334 35.00 -12.27 10.96
C ALA A 334 36.09 -11.66 10.08
N MET A 335 36.12 -10.34 9.93
CA MET A 335 37.15 -9.63 9.16
C MET A 335 38.55 -9.77 9.77
N ALA A 336 38.67 -9.85 11.10
CA ALA A 336 39.94 -10.14 11.76
C ALA A 336 40.42 -11.56 11.43
N VAL A 337 39.51 -12.55 11.49
CA VAL A 337 39.81 -13.96 11.17
C VAL A 337 40.17 -14.14 9.68
N LEU A 338 39.48 -13.44 8.78
CA LEU A 338 39.74 -13.48 7.33
C LEU A 338 41.11 -12.91 6.93
N ARG A 339 41.83 -12.24 7.83
CA ARG A 339 43.23 -11.85 7.60
C ARG A 339 44.20 -13.02 7.73
N GLU A 340 43.83 -14.03 8.52
CA GLU A 340 44.67 -15.19 8.81
C GLU A 340 44.21 -16.45 8.08
N LEU A 341 42.91 -16.53 7.76
CA LEU A 341 42.29 -17.68 7.12
C LEU A 341 41.56 -17.28 5.82
N PRO A 342 41.60 -18.11 4.77
CA PRO A 342 40.86 -17.83 3.54
C PRO A 342 39.34 -17.88 3.78
N ALA A 343 38.57 -17.13 3.00
CA ALA A 343 37.11 -17.06 3.11
C ALA A 343 36.39 -18.41 2.93
N THR A 344 37.06 -19.39 2.34
CA THR A 344 36.56 -20.75 2.13
C THR A 344 36.94 -21.71 3.26
N HIS A 345 37.55 -21.23 4.35
CA HIS A 345 37.98 -22.10 5.45
C HIS A 345 36.75 -22.70 6.15
N PRO A 346 36.68 -24.05 6.29
CA PRO A 346 35.54 -24.70 6.90
C PRO A 346 35.49 -24.37 8.40
N LEU A 347 34.39 -23.76 8.85
CA LEU A 347 34.20 -23.32 10.24
C LEU A 347 33.91 -24.49 11.21
N GLY A 348 33.66 -25.70 10.71
CA GLY A 348 33.26 -26.86 11.52
C GLY A 348 31.90 -26.69 12.23
N LEU A 349 31.17 -25.61 11.93
CA LEU A 349 29.85 -25.28 12.45
C LEU A 349 28.83 -25.43 11.32
N GLY A 350 27.85 -26.31 11.52
CA GLY A 350 26.66 -26.39 10.67
C GLY A 350 25.58 -25.46 11.24
N LEU A 351 25.07 -24.54 10.43
CA LEU A 351 23.82 -23.86 10.74
C LEU A 351 22.69 -24.70 10.18
N ASP A 352 21.84 -25.23 11.06
CA ASP A 352 20.57 -25.81 10.65
C ASP A 352 19.65 -24.67 10.20
N LEU A 353 19.78 -24.30 8.92
CA LEU A 353 18.87 -23.38 8.28
C LEU A 353 17.50 -24.06 8.17
N THR A 354 16.43 -23.32 8.47
CA THR A 354 15.07 -23.77 8.19
C THR A 354 14.96 -23.98 6.68
N SER A 355 15.04 -25.22 6.24
CA SER A 355 14.91 -25.60 4.84
C SER A 355 13.63 -26.42 4.67
N MET A 356 12.95 -26.20 3.54
CA MET A 356 11.79 -26.99 3.16
C MET A 356 12.22 -27.84 1.96
N THR A 357 12.14 -29.16 2.10
CA THR A 357 12.37 -30.08 1.00
C THR A 357 11.13 -30.11 0.11
N LEU A 358 11.20 -29.50 -1.07
CA LEU A 358 10.16 -29.60 -2.09
C LEU A 358 10.22 -30.98 -2.74
N SER A 359 9.26 -31.84 -2.44
CA SER A 359 9.11 -33.15 -3.08
C SER A 359 7.81 -33.22 -3.88
N SER A 360 7.90 -33.77 -5.10
CA SER A 360 6.74 -34.05 -5.95
C SER A 360 5.91 -35.19 -5.37
N ILE A 361 4.61 -35.21 -5.64
CA ILE A 361 3.69 -36.33 -5.31
C ILE A 361 4.24 -37.67 -5.85
N GLY A 362 4.98 -37.67 -6.95
CA GLY A 362 5.63 -38.89 -7.48
C GLY A 362 6.78 -39.44 -6.64
N GLY A 363 7.30 -38.66 -5.68
CA GLY A 363 8.30 -39.09 -4.70
C GLY A 363 7.71 -39.64 -3.41
N TRP A 364 6.37 -39.69 -3.30
CA TRP A 364 5.71 -40.17 -2.10
C TRP A 364 5.75 -41.70 -2.07
N VAL A 365 6.47 -42.23 -1.08
CA VAL A 365 6.43 -43.66 -0.76
C VAL A 365 5.34 -43.87 0.27
N LEU A 366 4.54 -44.93 0.10
CA LEU A 366 3.55 -45.32 1.10
C LEU A 366 4.26 -45.53 2.43
N HIS A 367 3.81 -44.81 3.46
CA HIS A 367 4.37 -44.91 4.79
C HIS A 367 4.27 -46.36 5.29
N ASN A 368 5.41 -47.03 5.42
CA ASN A 368 5.51 -48.34 6.03
C ASN A 368 5.73 -48.17 7.54
N PRO A 369 4.76 -48.53 8.39
CA PRO A 369 4.88 -48.39 9.84
C PRO A 369 6.04 -49.21 10.44
N ALA A 370 6.57 -50.19 9.71
CA ALA A 370 7.71 -50.99 10.14
C ALA A 370 9.07 -50.30 9.96
N ASP A 371 9.15 -49.21 9.18
CA ASP A 371 10.40 -48.47 8.92
C ASP A 371 10.75 -47.50 10.06
N VAL A 372 9.76 -47.12 10.88
CA VAL A 372 9.96 -46.35 12.11
C VAL A 372 10.04 -47.33 13.27
N ARG A 373 11.17 -48.02 13.42
CA ARG A 373 11.50 -48.68 14.69
C ARG A 373 12.12 -47.66 15.62
N THR A 374 11.31 -47.07 16.49
CA THR A 374 11.80 -46.29 17.63
C THR A 374 12.71 -47.19 18.49
N SER A 375 13.97 -46.81 18.69
CA SER A 375 14.89 -47.57 19.55
C SER A 375 14.67 -47.36 21.04
N GLU A 376 13.74 -46.49 21.42
CA GLU A 376 13.42 -46.20 22.81
C GLU A 376 12.34 -47.16 23.31
N GLN A 377 12.65 -47.87 24.40
CA GLN A 377 11.65 -48.63 25.13
C GLN A 377 10.59 -47.66 25.68
N VAL A 378 9.33 -47.96 25.39
CA VAL A 378 8.18 -47.24 25.95
C VAL A 378 8.26 -47.29 27.47
N THR A 379 8.66 -46.17 28.09
CA THR A 379 8.57 -45.98 29.53
C THR A 379 7.13 -45.70 29.90
N GLU A 380 6.49 -46.66 30.54
CA GLU A 380 5.16 -46.52 31.13
C GLU A 380 5.25 -45.53 32.31
N HIS A 381 4.71 -44.33 32.12
CA HIS A 381 4.60 -43.34 33.19
C HIS A 381 3.35 -43.69 34.00
N GLN A 382 3.52 -44.11 35.26
CA GLN A 382 2.37 -44.32 36.14
C GLN A 382 1.69 -42.96 36.37
N THR A 383 0.53 -42.79 35.74
CA THR A 383 -0.37 -41.67 35.95
C THR A 383 -0.71 -41.56 37.42
N THR A 384 -0.31 -40.46 38.05
CA THR A 384 -0.87 -40.02 39.32
C THR A 384 -2.40 -39.89 39.13
N PRO A 385 -3.24 -40.22 40.15
CA PRO A 385 -4.68 -40.10 40.01
C PRO A 385 -5.04 -38.71 39.55
N LEU A 386 -5.73 -38.64 38.41
CA LEU A 386 -6.17 -37.42 37.78
C LEU A 386 -7.14 -36.71 38.73
N ASP A 387 -6.73 -35.57 39.28
CA ASP A 387 -7.67 -34.71 40.00
C ASP A 387 -8.62 -34.10 38.96
N VAL A 388 -9.85 -34.59 38.95
CA VAL A 388 -10.91 -34.15 38.02
C VAL A 388 -11.14 -32.65 38.13
N GLU A 389 -10.88 -32.06 39.31
CA GLU A 389 -11.00 -30.63 39.54
C GLU A 389 -9.84 -29.85 38.89
N ALA A 390 -8.60 -30.35 39.01
CA ALA A 390 -7.44 -29.78 38.31
C ALA A 390 -7.58 -29.89 36.77
N MET A 391 -8.18 -30.97 36.27
CA MET A 391 -8.47 -31.12 34.84
C MET A 391 -9.58 -30.16 34.38
N ARG A 392 -10.64 -29.96 35.17
CA ARG A 392 -11.66 -28.94 34.88
C ARG A 392 -11.07 -27.54 34.86
N GLU A 393 -10.18 -27.22 35.79
CA GLU A 393 -9.50 -25.92 35.80
C GLU A 393 -8.67 -25.70 34.54
N LEU A 394 -7.92 -26.71 34.08
CA LEU A 394 -7.14 -26.63 32.85
C LEU A 394 -8.01 -26.45 31.60
N VAL A 395 -9.12 -27.19 31.49
CA VAL A 395 -10.08 -27.04 30.37
C VAL A 395 -10.78 -25.67 30.42
N ARG A 396 -11.07 -25.16 31.61
CA ARG A 396 -11.65 -23.81 31.81
C ARG A 396 -10.75 -22.67 31.34
N VAL A 397 -9.44 -22.87 31.27
CA VAL A 397 -8.51 -21.86 30.73
C VAL A 397 -8.52 -21.87 29.20
N THR A 398 -8.85 -22.99 28.57
CA THR A 398 -8.76 -23.17 27.12
C THR A 398 -10.09 -23.06 26.38
N GLU A 399 -11.23 -23.36 27.01
CA GLU A 399 -12.56 -23.39 26.36
C GLU A 399 -13.63 -22.59 27.14
N ILE A 400 -14.66 -22.13 26.43
CA ILE A 400 -15.83 -21.42 27.02
C ILE A 400 -16.76 -22.45 27.69
N ASP A 401 -17.05 -22.27 28.99
CA ASP A 401 -17.95 -23.15 29.76
C ASP A 401 -19.42 -22.81 29.51
N PHE A 402 -19.93 -23.18 28.33
CA PHE A 402 -21.34 -22.98 27.96
C PHE A 402 -22.34 -23.58 28.96
N PRO A 403 -22.13 -24.78 29.54
CA PRO A 403 -23.03 -25.33 30.57
C PRO A 403 -23.20 -24.43 31.81
N GLU A 404 -22.13 -23.76 32.27
CA GLU A 404 -22.25 -22.74 33.32
C GLU A 404 -23.12 -21.57 32.86
N LEU A 405 -22.84 -21.02 31.67
CA LEU A 405 -23.56 -19.84 31.15
C LEU A 405 -25.06 -20.12 30.93
N GLN A 406 -25.41 -21.30 30.40
CA GLN A 406 -26.80 -21.73 30.23
C GLN A 406 -27.54 -21.83 31.56
N ARG A 407 -26.89 -22.39 32.60
CA ARG A 407 -27.46 -22.45 33.97
C ARG A 407 -27.67 -21.06 34.55
N ASN A 408 -26.74 -20.14 34.35
CA ASN A 408 -26.85 -18.75 34.84
C ASN A 408 -28.00 -18.00 34.17
N VAL A 409 -28.19 -18.18 32.85
CA VAL A 409 -29.34 -17.62 32.13
C VAL A 409 -30.65 -18.24 32.64
N ALA A 410 -30.72 -19.57 32.77
CA ALA A 410 -31.90 -20.27 33.26
C ALA A 410 -32.27 -19.85 34.70
N ALA A 411 -31.30 -19.74 35.60
CA ALA A 411 -31.52 -19.30 36.98
C ALA A 411 -31.98 -17.84 37.07
N THR A 412 -31.56 -16.99 36.12
CA THR A 412 -32.02 -15.60 36.02
C THR A 412 -33.46 -15.53 35.52
N LEU A 413 -33.82 -16.33 34.52
CA LEU A 413 -35.19 -16.44 33.98
C LEU A 413 -36.18 -17.11 34.95
N ALA A 414 -35.70 -17.90 35.90
CA ALA A 414 -36.55 -18.51 36.92
C ALA A 414 -37.12 -17.47 37.91
N GLU A 415 -36.44 -16.33 38.11
CA GLU A 415 -36.88 -15.25 39.00
C GLU A 415 -37.58 -14.11 38.26
N GLN A 416 -37.32 -13.96 36.95
CA GLN A 416 -37.87 -12.88 36.14
C GLN A 416 -38.33 -13.44 34.79
N PRO A 417 -39.52 -13.06 34.29
CA PRO A 417 -40.09 -13.61 33.05
C PRO A 417 -39.25 -13.30 31.79
N THR A 418 -38.40 -12.28 31.84
CA THR A 418 -37.43 -11.94 30.79
C THR A 418 -36.14 -11.44 31.42
N ALA A 419 -35.00 -11.82 30.86
CA ALA A 419 -33.69 -11.38 31.35
C ALA A 419 -32.81 -10.88 30.20
N THR A 420 -32.05 -9.80 30.43
CA THR A 420 -30.99 -9.36 29.51
C THR A 420 -29.65 -10.00 29.84
N VAL A 421 -28.69 -9.95 28.90
CA VAL A 421 -27.31 -10.38 29.16
C VAL A 421 -26.70 -9.63 30.34
N GLY A 422 -26.94 -8.33 30.51
CA GLY A 422 -26.43 -7.61 31.67
C GLY A 422 -27.23 -7.83 32.96
N ASP A 423 -28.50 -8.27 32.91
CA ASP A 423 -29.18 -8.82 34.09
C ASP A 423 -28.47 -10.10 34.58
N VAL A 424 -28.13 -11.00 33.64
CA VAL A 424 -27.39 -12.23 33.94
C VAL A 424 -26.02 -11.91 34.52
N LEU A 425 -25.27 -10.97 33.93
CA LEU A 425 -23.94 -10.57 34.40
C LEU A 425 -23.95 -9.83 35.74
N ARG A 426 -25.03 -9.11 36.06
CA ARG A 426 -25.21 -8.48 37.38
C ARG A 426 -25.43 -9.51 38.48
N ARG A 427 -26.11 -10.60 38.16
CA ARG A 427 -26.40 -11.68 39.11
C ARG A 427 -25.26 -12.69 39.21
N PHE A 428 -24.69 -13.07 38.08
CA PHE A 428 -23.60 -14.03 37.94
C PHE A 428 -22.43 -13.35 37.22
N PRO A 429 -21.44 -12.82 37.96
CA PRO A 429 -20.27 -12.20 37.38
C PRO A 429 -19.52 -13.16 36.44
N ALA A 430 -18.91 -12.62 35.39
CA ALA A 430 -18.15 -13.38 34.40
C ALA A 430 -16.94 -14.11 35.00
N THR A 431 -17.09 -15.40 35.30
CA THR A 431 -16.10 -16.27 35.97
C THR A 431 -14.88 -16.57 35.09
N GLN A 432 -15.04 -16.62 33.76
CA GLN A 432 -13.95 -16.76 32.78
C GLN A 432 -13.57 -15.42 32.12
N GLY A 433 -13.97 -14.29 32.71
CA GLY A 433 -13.71 -12.96 32.17
C GLY A 433 -14.31 -12.75 30.77
N LEU A 434 -13.49 -12.40 29.78
CA LEU A 434 -13.97 -12.12 28.42
C LEU A 434 -14.64 -13.34 27.76
N ALA A 435 -14.17 -14.56 28.07
CA ALA A 435 -14.75 -15.79 27.54
C ALA A 435 -16.22 -15.97 27.95
N SER A 436 -16.59 -15.62 29.19
CA SER A 436 -17.99 -15.61 29.64
C SER A 436 -18.82 -14.54 28.94
N ILE A 437 -18.24 -13.37 28.64
CA ILE A 437 -18.93 -12.29 27.90
C ILE A 437 -19.23 -12.72 26.46
N VAL A 438 -18.23 -13.28 25.78
CA VAL A 438 -18.38 -13.79 24.40
C VAL A 438 -19.35 -14.96 24.36
N GLY A 439 -19.26 -15.88 25.33
CA GLY A 439 -20.19 -17.01 25.44
C GLY A 439 -21.64 -16.58 25.67
N LEU A 440 -21.89 -15.58 26.53
CA LEU A 440 -23.24 -15.04 26.74
C LEU A 440 -23.78 -14.29 25.53
N LEU A 441 -22.92 -13.57 24.80
CA LEU A 441 -23.31 -12.95 23.54
C LEU A 441 -23.67 -14.01 22.49
N ALA A 442 -22.90 -15.09 22.38
CA ALA A 442 -23.21 -16.19 21.47
C ALA A 442 -24.56 -16.84 21.81
N LEU A 443 -24.82 -17.15 23.09
CA LEU A 443 -26.12 -17.67 23.53
C LEU A 443 -27.27 -16.67 23.25
N ALA A 444 -27.01 -15.38 23.39
CA ALA A 444 -28.00 -14.34 23.11
C ALA A 444 -28.32 -14.21 21.61
N LEU A 445 -27.32 -14.35 20.74
CA LEU A 445 -27.54 -14.34 19.30
C LEU A 445 -28.40 -15.52 18.84
N ASP A 446 -28.23 -16.68 19.47
CA ASP A 446 -28.96 -17.90 19.10
C ASP A 446 -30.35 -18.01 19.74
N HIS A 447 -30.54 -17.49 20.96
CA HIS A 447 -31.73 -17.78 21.77
C HIS A 447 -32.46 -16.56 22.36
N ALA A 448 -31.96 -15.34 22.16
CA ALA A 448 -32.59 -14.11 22.63
C ALA A 448 -33.09 -13.24 21.48
N VAL A 449 -34.03 -12.34 21.77
CA VAL A 449 -34.52 -11.34 20.81
C VAL A 449 -33.82 -10.02 21.08
N GLN A 450 -33.26 -9.41 20.03
CA GLN A 450 -32.65 -8.10 20.15
C GLN A 450 -33.72 -7.03 20.47
N ALA A 451 -33.48 -6.25 21.51
CA ALA A 451 -34.33 -5.16 21.96
C ALA A 451 -33.71 -3.80 21.61
N ALA A 452 -34.53 -2.75 21.57
CA ALA A 452 -34.04 -1.39 21.34
C ALA A 452 -33.12 -0.92 22.48
N GLY A 453 -31.97 -0.37 22.11
CA GLY A 453 -30.98 0.20 23.03
C GLY A 453 -29.69 -0.63 23.17
N SER A 454 -28.74 -0.08 23.92
CA SER A 454 -27.46 -0.70 24.26
C SER A 454 -27.33 -0.88 25.77
N GLU A 455 -26.67 -1.95 26.18
CA GLU A 455 -26.31 -2.22 27.57
C GLU A 455 -24.79 -2.21 27.73
N THR A 456 -24.32 -1.81 28.91
CA THR A 456 -22.89 -1.87 29.25
C THR A 456 -22.62 -3.10 30.11
N TRP A 457 -21.81 -4.01 29.60
CA TRP A 457 -21.38 -5.20 30.31
C TRP A 457 -20.02 -4.98 30.95
N VAL A 458 -19.87 -5.47 32.18
CA VAL A 458 -18.68 -5.23 33.01
C VAL A 458 -18.15 -6.58 33.48
N TRP A 459 -16.84 -6.80 33.34
CA TRP A 459 -16.16 -7.97 33.88
C TRP A 459 -14.77 -7.62 34.41
N ARG A 460 -14.16 -8.52 35.16
CA ARG A 460 -12.73 -8.43 35.53
C ARG A 460 -11.92 -9.34 34.63
N SER A 461 -10.81 -8.81 34.11
CA SER A 461 -9.86 -9.61 33.34
C SER A 461 -9.20 -10.66 34.23
N VAL A 462 -9.28 -11.94 33.86
CA VAL A 462 -8.63 -13.04 34.61
C VAL A 462 -7.10 -12.88 34.62
N THR A 463 -6.52 -12.34 33.55
CA THR A 463 -5.07 -12.14 33.40
C THR A 463 -4.55 -10.90 34.13
N THR A 464 -5.31 -9.80 34.13
CA THR A 464 -4.81 -8.49 34.62
C THR A 464 -5.50 -7.99 35.89
N GLY A 465 -6.58 -8.63 36.33
CA GLY A 465 -7.41 -8.21 37.48
C GLY A 465 -8.19 -6.91 37.26
N ALA A 466 -7.90 -6.15 36.21
CA ALA A 466 -8.53 -4.88 35.90
C ALA A 466 -9.98 -5.05 35.47
N GLN A 467 -10.84 -4.13 35.90
CA GLN A 467 -12.21 -4.02 35.45
C GLN A 467 -12.25 -3.53 34.01
N LYS A 468 -13.00 -4.25 33.16
CA LYS A 468 -13.21 -3.95 31.74
C LYS A 468 -14.70 -3.80 31.48
N THR A 469 -15.04 -2.93 30.55
CA THR A 469 -16.42 -2.66 30.15
C THR A 469 -16.56 -2.72 28.64
N VAL A 470 -17.72 -3.17 28.15
CA VAL A 470 -18.08 -3.14 26.72
C VAL A 470 -19.53 -2.71 26.58
N SER A 471 -19.82 -1.86 25.60
CA SER A 471 -21.20 -1.51 25.23
C SER A 471 -21.65 -2.42 24.10
N ALA A 472 -22.78 -3.10 24.29
CA ALA A 472 -23.34 -4.06 23.33
C ALA A 472 -24.84 -3.85 23.17
N PRO A 473 -25.45 -4.27 22.03
CA PRO A 473 -26.89 -4.24 21.86
C PRO A 473 -27.61 -5.04 22.96
N ARG A 474 -28.80 -4.59 23.34
CA ARG A 474 -29.59 -5.26 24.36
C ARG A 474 -30.25 -6.51 23.75
N TYR A 475 -30.00 -7.68 24.33
CA TYR A 475 -30.65 -8.94 23.97
C TYR A 475 -31.53 -9.42 25.13
N LEU A 476 -32.76 -9.84 24.84
CA LEU A 476 -33.75 -10.32 25.82
C LEU A 476 -34.01 -11.81 25.65
N PHE A 477 -33.67 -12.60 26.66
CA PHE A 477 -34.09 -13.99 26.75
C PHE A 477 -35.55 -14.05 27.22
N GLY A 478 -36.42 -14.68 26.43
CA GLY A 478 -37.86 -14.80 26.72
C GLY A 478 -38.31 -16.18 27.21
N GLY A 479 -37.41 -17.15 27.25
CA GLY A 479 -37.70 -18.52 27.68
C GLY A 479 -36.44 -19.38 27.66
N ILE A 480 -36.46 -20.50 28.38
CA ILE A 480 -35.34 -21.46 28.42
C ILE A 480 -35.52 -22.45 27.27
N PRO A 481 -34.54 -22.59 26.35
CA PRO A 481 -34.56 -23.61 25.31
C PRO A 481 -34.69 -25.03 25.88
N ALA A 482 -35.48 -25.89 25.21
CA ALA A 482 -35.81 -27.22 25.73
C ALA A 482 -34.59 -28.16 25.85
N ASP A 483 -33.55 -27.91 25.06
CA ASP A 483 -32.26 -28.59 25.07
C ASP A 483 -31.39 -28.25 26.30
N TRP A 484 -31.61 -27.11 26.95
CA TRP A 484 -30.86 -26.70 28.15
C TRP A 484 -31.35 -27.39 29.42
N SER A 485 -32.53 -28.02 29.37
CA SER A 485 -33.14 -28.75 30.50
C SER A 485 -32.83 -30.25 30.52
N LYS A 486 -32.09 -30.75 29.51
CA LYS A 486 -31.67 -32.15 29.40
C LYS A 486 -30.14 -32.26 29.46
N ARG A 487 -29.54 -32.04 30.63
CA ARG A 487 -28.24 -32.61 31.02
C ARG A 487 -27.90 -32.34 32.47
#